data_AF-A0ABD3WT48-F1
#
_entry.id   AF-A0ABD3WT48-F1
#
_cell.length_a   1.000
_cell.length_b   1.000
_cell.length_c   1.000
_cell.angle_alpha   90.00
_cell.angle_beta   90.00
_cell.angle_gamma   90.00
#
_symmetry.space_group_name_H-M   'P 1'
#
loop_
_entity.id
_entity.type
_entity.pdbx_description
1 polymer ?
#
loop_
_entity_poly.entity_id
_entity_poly.type
_entity_poly.pdbx_seq_one_letter_code
_entity_poly.pdbx_strand_id
1 'polypeptide(L)' 'MPAVTIEEMADFLQVWTGSSSLSFKTSTLLNNMTGNLQPSTFFSSNNFIFIRLVMDDSIIRIAGFSINWTT' A
#
# COMPACT_ATOMS: atom_id res chain seq x y z
N MET A 1 0.85 9.12 11.12
CA MET A 1 0.74 8.82 9.67
C MET A 1 -0.57 9.43 9.19
N PRO A 2 -0.67 10.01 8.00
CA PRO A 2 -1.97 10.41 7.44
C PRO A 2 -2.86 9.17 7.23
N ALA A 3 -4.18 9.35 7.29
CA ALA A 3 -5.14 8.27 7.06
C ALA A 3 -5.12 7.85 5.58
N VAL A 4 -5.38 6.56 5.33
CA VAL A 4 -5.68 6.03 4.00
C VAL A 4 -7.20 6.10 3.84
N THR A 5 -7.65 6.73 2.77
CA THR A 5 -9.07 6.82 2.41
C THR A 5 -9.21 6.41 0.95
N ILE A 6 -9.52 5.14 0.75
CA ILE A 6 -9.71 4.50 -0.56
C ILE A 6 -11.07 3.80 -0.61
N GLU A 7 -11.57 3.50 -1.81
CA GLU A 7 -12.88 2.82 -1.93
C GLU A 7 -12.87 1.48 -1.18
N GLU A 8 -13.96 1.18 -0.47
CA GLU A 8 -14.11 -0.06 0.28
C GLU A 8 -14.49 -1.21 -0.66
N MET A 9 -13.82 -2.35 -0.52
CA MET A 9 -14.05 -3.60 -1.28
C MET A 9 -13.73 -3.56 -2.79
N ALA A 10 -13.49 -2.39 -3.38
CA ALA A 10 -13.10 -2.25 -4.79
C ALA A 10 -11.63 -1.83 -4.97
N ASP A 11 -11.17 -0.86 -4.18
CA ASP A 11 -9.80 -0.36 -4.22
C ASP A 11 -8.94 -1.00 -3.14
N PHE A 12 -7.67 -1.18 -3.48
CA PHE A 12 -6.69 -1.82 -2.60
C PHE A 12 -5.35 -1.09 -2.62
N LEU A 13 -4.87 -0.72 -1.43
CA LEU A 13 -3.50 -0.24 -1.21
C LEU A 13 -2.67 -1.36 -0.58
N GLN A 14 -1.76 -1.90 -1.38
CA GLN A 14 -0.92 -3.03 -1.02
C GLN A 14 0.49 -2.59 -0.67
N VAL A 15 1.04 -3.14 0.42
CA VAL A 15 2.41 -2.94 0.88
C VAL A 15 3.16 -4.26 0.78
N TRP A 16 4.31 -4.26 0.11
CA TRP A 16 5.11 -5.46 -0.15
C TRP A 16 6.56 -5.27 0.29
N THR A 17 7.21 -6.35 0.76
CA THR A 17 8.61 -6.34 1.22
C THR A 17 9.37 -7.59 0.78
N GLY A 18 10.70 -7.60 0.91
CA GLY A 18 11.48 -8.84 0.98
C GLY A 18 11.95 -9.39 -0.37
N SER A 19 11.75 -8.65 -1.46
CA SER A 19 12.28 -9.06 -2.76
C SER A 19 13.75 -8.69 -2.93
N SER A 20 14.61 -9.67 -3.20
CA SER A 20 16.01 -9.46 -3.59
C SER A 20 16.19 -8.76 -4.95
N SER A 21 15.10 -8.57 -5.69
CA SER A 21 15.05 -7.86 -6.98
C SER A 21 14.01 -6.74 -6.95
N LEU A 22 14.03 -5.83 -7.94
CA LEU A 22 13.02 -4.78 -8.08
C LEU A 22 11.69 -5.32 -8.68
N SER A 23 11.08 -6.33 -8.05
CA SER A 23 9.88 -7.02 -8.57
C SER A 23 8.86 -7.37 -7.48
N PHE A 24 7.59 -7.03 -7.73
CA PHE A 24 6.46 -7.42 -6.88
C PHE A 24 6.25 -8.94 -6.81
N LYS A 25 6.55 -9.67 -7.89
CA LYS A 25 6.29 -11.12 -7.96
C LYS A 25 7.13 -11.93 -6.96
N THR A 26 8.27 -11.37 -6.57
CA THR A 26 9.20 -11.98 -5.61
C THR A 26 9.13 -11.33 -4.23
N SER A 27 8.19 -10.40 -4.02
CA SER A 27 7.96 -9.75 -2.73
C SER A 27 6.85 -10.45 -1.94
N THR A 28 6.94 -10.35 -0.62
CA THR A 28 5.92 -10.77 0.34
C THR A 28 4.93 -9.63 0.59
N LEU A 29 3.63 -9.92 0.52
CA LEU A 29 2.57 -8.98 0.90
C LEU A 29 2.56 -8.78 2.41
N LEU A 30 2.80 -7.55 2.87
CA LEU A 30 2.70 -7.16 4.28
C LEU A 30 1.28 -6.76 4.65
N ASN A 31 0.62 -6.00 3.79
CA ASN A 31 -0.72 -5.51 4.05
C ASN A 31 -1.49 -5.23 2.76
N ASN A 32 -2.81 -5.39 2.83
CA ASN A 32 -3.76 -5.10 1.77
C ASN A 32 -4.92 -4.30 2.38
N MET A 33 -4.86 -2.98 2.25
CA MET A 33 -5.80 -2.06 2.90
C MET A 33 -6.89 -1.60 1.92
N THR A 34 -8.07 -1.31 2.44
CA THR A 34 -9.24 -0.78 1.72
C THR A 34 -10.03 0.13 2.67
N GLY A 35 -10.94 0.95 2.15
CA GLY A 35 -11.79 1.84 2.96
C GLY A 35 -11.02 2.97 3.66
N ASN A 36 -11.49 3.35 4.86
CA ASN A 36 -10.87 4.39 5.67
C ASN A 36 -10.11 3.79 6.86
N LEU A 37 -8.78 3.78 6.79
CA LEU A 37 -7.92 3.13 7.78
C LEU A 37 -6.74 4.01 8.15
N GLN A 38 -6.36 3.99 9.43
CA GLN A 38 -5.08 4.50 9.89
C GLN A 38 -4.02 3.39 9.81
N PRO A 39 -3.09 3.41 8.84
CA PRO A 39 -2.08 2.36 8.74
C PRO A 39 -1.07 2.41 9.89
N SER A 40 -0.59 1.23 10.28
CA SER A 40 0.61 1.06 11.09
C SER A 40 1.87 1.37 10.29
N THR A 41 3.00 1.55 10.98
CA THR A 41 4.31 1.65 10.32
C THR A 41 4.74 0.28 9.83
N PHE A 42 5.25 0.22 8.59
CA PHE A 42 5.80 -0.99 7.99
C PHE A 42 7.31 -0.86 7.87
N PHE A 43 8.02 -1.97 8.06
CA PHE A 43 9.46 -2.06 7.92
C PHE A 43 9.81 -2.95 6.74
N SER A 44 10.84 -2.57 5.98
CA SER A 44 11.39 -3.46 4.98
C SER A 44 12.15 -4.60 5.66
N SER A 45 11.99 -5.80 5.12
CA SER A 45 12.83 -6.96 5.45
C SER A 45 14.13 -6.98 4.64
N ASN A 46 14.32 -6.01 3.74
CA ASN A 46 15.52 -5.78 2.94
C ASN A 46 15.61 -4.31 2.49
N ASN A 47 16.21 -4.03 1.32
CA ASN A 47 16.41 -2.67 0.81
C ASN A 47 15.18 -2.06 0.10
N PHE A 48 14.09 -2.81 -0.06
CA PHE A 48 12.95 -2.38 -0.88
C PHE A 48 11.61 -2.58 -0.15
N ILE A 49 10.79 -1.53 -0.17
CA ILE A 49 9.34 -1.61 0.01
C ILE A 49 8.70 -1.27 -1.32
N PHE A 50 7.67 -2.02 -1.71
CA PHE A 50 6.84 -1.64 -2.84
C PHE A 50 5.44 -1.29 -2.36
N ILE A 51 4.90 -0.23 -2.97
CA ILE A 51 3.54 0.22 -2.75
C ILE A 51 2.80 0.05 -4.07
N ARG A 52 1.65 -0.61 -4.02
CA ARG A 52 0.79 -0.80 -5.20
C ARG A 52 -0.63 -0.36 -4.87
N LEU A 53 -1.11 0.62 -5.63
CA LEU A 53 -2.53 0.99 -5.67
C LEU A 53 -3.20 0.20 -6.80
N VAL A 54 -4.29 -0.49 -6.49
CA VAL A 54 -5.17 -1.17 -7.44
C VAL A 54 -6.54 -0.49 -7.32
N MET A 55 -7.07 -0.01 -8.43
CA MET A 55 -8.37 0.68 -8.47
C MET A 55 -9.28 0.09 -9.54
N ASP A 56 -10.58 0.24 -9.35
CA ASP A 56 -11.57 0.07 -10.40
C ASP A 56 -12.01 1.42 -11.01
N ASP A 57 -13.11 1.44 -11.76
CA ASP A 57 -13.64 2.64 -12.41
C ASP A 57 -14.94 3.18 -11.78
N SER A 58 -15.31 2.71 -10.58
CA SER A 58 -16.60 2.99 -9.96
C SER A 58 -16.63 4.27 -9.10
N ILE A 59 -15.72 4.44 -8.13
CA ILE A 59 -15.58 5.69 -7.35
C ILE A 59 -14.30 6.43 -7.72
N ILE A 60 -14.45 7.43 -8.60
CA ILE A 60 -13.33 8.19 -9.17
C ILE A 60 -12.79 9.33 -8.28
N ARG A 61 -13.37 9.59 -7.09
CA ARG A 61 -12.98 10.72 -6.21
C ARG A 61 -12.94 10.33 -4.74
N ILE A 62 -11.74 10.01 -4.27
CA ILE A 62 -11.38 9.68 -2.88
C ILE A 62 -10.16 10.49 -2.46
N ALA A 63 -9.95 10.68 -1.15
CA ALA A 63 -8.80 11.44 -0.65
C ALA A 63 -7.46 10.72 -0.89
N GLY A 64 -7.48 9.39 -1.09
CA GLY A 64 -6.32 8.59 -1.42
C GLY A 64 -5.45 8.29 -0.21
N PHE A 65 -4.13 8.39 -0.38
CA PHE A 65 -3.16 8.12 0.68
C PHE A 65 -1.92 9.01 0.54
N SER A 66 -1.19 9.15 1.64
CA SER A 66 0.12 9.81 1.66
C SER A 66 1.12 8.93 2.39
N ILE A 67 2.37 8.96 1.95
CA ILE A 67 3.44 8.11 2.49
C ILE A 67 4.54 9.02 3.04
N ASN A 68 4.98 8.70 4.24
CA ASN A 68 6.23 9.20 4.78
C ASN A 68 7.16 8.01 5.02
N TRP A 69 8.43 8.17 4.69
CA TRP A 69 9.44 7.13 4.86
C TRP A 69 10.71 7.72 5.45
N THR A 70 11.41 6.91 6.24
CA THR A 70 12.70 7.24 6.86
C THR A 70 13.60 6.02 6.77
N THR A 71 14.92 6.24 6.80
CA THR A 71 15.94 5.17 6.85
C THR A 71 16.34 4.87 8.27
#